data_AF-A0A838U4M3-F1
#
_entry.id   AF-A0A838U4M3-F1
#
_cell.length_a   1.000
_cell.length_b   1.000
_cell.length_c   1.000
_cell.angle_alpha   90.00
_cell.angle_beta   90.00
_cell.angle_gamma   90.00
#
_symmetry.space_group_name_H-M   'P 1'
#
loop_
_entity.id
_entity.type
_entity.pdbx_description
1 polymer ?
#
loop_
_entity_poly.entity_id
_entity_poly.type
_entity_poly.pdbx_seq_one_letter_code
_entity_poly.pdbx_strand_id
1 'polypeptide(L)'
;MDIDNGDIINFLEMIYPENESILIGCRSESCSSYECCEYDIIVLGLKSKENNNKNRIKKTIFHKIGNKTLEILFLNQEGFFQSKEVNYLNYMNLSNFVFKSNLENYFEKRKHYNQKNFNILTKRRSLQFALVCTKINKQIIEHTFDNNLSTFYIKMMSFNVLEILIQLFSGENPKPSHLKYQMNAIRENNHKIKESVDIISEYLELERSNISTITRSEKSLIFLLNLNKCNQQEIDLFLTKLNYFKKKTMYVDANLLIHSFIKKQHFDRDFIKNYSKLLSFILDIQIKDKTILLKEFEILFNINKNFIKNNY
;
A
#
# COMPACT_ATOMS: atom_id res chain seq x y z
N MET A 1 -7.21 -22.68 14.28
CA MET A 1 -5.91 -23.30 14.56
C MET A 1 -4.86 -22.40 13.98
N ASP A 2 -4.26 -21.60 14.86
CA ASP A 2 -3.25 -20.62 14.53
C ASP A 2 -1.95 -21.34 14.19
N ILE A 3 -1.56 -21.30 12.92
CA ILE A 3 -0.16 -21.51 12.56
C ILE A 3 0.66 -20.46 13.34
N ASP A 4 1.46 -20.94 14.28
CA ASP A 4 2.45 -20.15 15.02
C ASP A 4 3.54 -19.69 14.05
N ASN A 5 4.31 -18.65 14.38
CA ASN A 5 5.46 -18.24 13.57
C ASN A 5 6.42 -19.42 13.27
N GLY A 6 6.40 -20.44 14.14
CA GLY A 6 7.07 -21.72 13.94
C GLY A 6 6.76 -22.41 12.61
N ASP A 7 5.51 -22.45 12.12
CA ASP A 7 5.25 -23.18 10.86
C ASP A 7 5.71 -22.40 9.62
N ILE A 8 5.71 -21.06 9.67
CA ILE A 8 6.29 -20.24 8.59
C ILE A 8 7.81 -20.41 8.57
N ILE A 9 8.44 -20.40 9.75
CA ILE A 9 9.89 -20.65 9.88
C ILE A 9 10.21 -22.04 9.34
N ASN A 10 9.57 -23.08 9.86
CA ASN A 10 9.77 -24.47 9.42
C ASN A 10 9.56 -24.63 7.90
N PHE A 11 8.54 -23.98 7.34
CA PHE A 11 8.30 -23.98 5.90
C PHE A 11 9.46 -23.34 5.12
N LEU A 12 9.94 -22.16 5.55
CA LEU A 12 11.05 -21.47 4.88
C LEU A 12 12.36 -22.24 5.04
N GLU A 13 12.61 -22.84 6.20
CA GLU A 13 13.77 -23.71 6.43
C GLU A 13 13.73 -24.95 5.53
N MET A 14 12.55 -25.54 5.30
CA MET A 14 12.38 -26.71 4.46
C MET A 14 12.49 -26.39 2.96
N ILE A 15 11.87 -25.31 2.50
CA ILE A 15 11.77 -24.99 1.07
C ILE A 15 12.94 -24.10 0.58
N TYR A 16 13.49 -23.25 1.45
CA TYR A 16 14.57 -22.31 1.12
C TYR A 16 15.74 -22.39 2.13
N PRO A 17 16.31 -23.58 2.37
CA PRO A 17 17.32 -23.78 3.42
C PRO A 17 18.59 -22.95 3.23
N GLU A 18 18.94 -22.63 1.99
CA GLU A 18 20.16 -21.91 1.60
C GLU A 18 19.97 -20.38 1.54
N ASN A 19 18.81 -19.86 1.92
CA ASN A 19 18.50 -18.45 1.82
C ASN A 19 18.37 -17.76 3.18
N GLU A 20 18.89 -16.53 3.29
CA GLU A 20 18.54 -15.66 4.40
C GLU A 20 17.11 -15.14 4.18
N SER A 21 16.30 -15.16 5.24
CA SER A 21 14.91 -14.71 5.15
C SER A 21 14.50 -13.86 6.33
N ILE A 22 13.62 -12.90 6.05
CA ILE A 22 13.01 -12.04 7.05
C ILE A 22 11.51 -11.97 6.84
N LEU A 23 10.80 -11.70 7.93
CA LEU A 23 9.39 -11.41 7.93
C LEU A 23 9.18 -9.95 8.30
N ILE A 24 8.55 -9.22 7.39
CA ILE A 24 8.12 -7.83 7.57
C ILE A 24 6.61 -7.84 7.61
N GLY A 25 5.97 -7.13 8.53
CA GLY A 25 4.51 -7.07 8.57
C GLY A 25 3.92 -6.76 9.92
N CYS A 26 2.72 -7.27 10.17
CA CYS A 26 1.94 -6.92 11.37
C CYS A 26 2.52 -7.48 12.67
N ARG A 27 3.27 -8.59 12.61
CA ARG A 27 3.95 -9.16 13.79
C ARG A 27 5.39 -8.66 14.00
N SER A 28 5.98 -7.96 13.02
CA SER A 28 7.29 -7.30 13.23
C SER A 28 7.16 -5.91 13.85
N GLU A 29 5.93 -5.44 14.10
CA GLU A 29 5.60 -4.14 14.67
C GLU A 29 4.60 -4.33 15.82
N SER A 30 4.45 -3.34 16.70
CA SER A 30 3.55 -3.37 17.87
C SER A 30 2.05 -3.43 17.53
N CYS A 31 1.71 -3.42 16.25
CA CYS A 31 0.35 -3.26 15.75
C CYS A 31 -0.22 -4.61 15.28
N SER A 32 -0.87 -5.34 16.19
CA SER A 32 -1.65 -6.54 15.89
C SER A 32 -3.14 -6.27 16.11
N SER A 33 -3.80 -5.61 15.16
CA SER A 33 -5.20 -5.21 15.33
C SER A 33 -6.24 -6.24 14.86
N TYR A 34 -5.86 -7.25 14.06
CA TYR A 34 -6.79 -8.25 13.51
C TYR A 34 -6.21 -9.69 13.47
N GLU A 35 -7.09 -10.69 13.36
CA GLU A 35 -6.77 -12.08 12.99
C GLU A 35 -6.11 -12.21 11.59
N CYS A 36 -6.20 -11.16 10.77
CA CYS A 36 -5.50 -11.04 9.49
C CYS A 36 -4.19 -10.28 9.72
N CYS A 37 -3.08 -10.88 9.33
CA CYS A 37 -1.79 -10.20 9.34
C CYS A 37 -1.21 -10.25 7.93
N GLU A 38 -0.91 -9.09 7.37
CA GLU A 38 -0.10 -9.00 6.17
C GLU A 38 1.37 -9.20 6.55
N TYR A 39 2.03 -10.10 5.83
CA TYR A 39 3.46 -10.35 5.94
C TYR A 39 4.07 -10.37 4.55
N ASP A 40 5.16 -9.63 4.39
CA ASP A 40 6.09 -9.80 3.29
C ASP A 40 7.21 -10.71 3.80
N ILE A 41 7.34 -11.90 3.23
CA ILE A 41 8.49 -12.76 3.47
C ILE A 41 9.53 -12.41 2.42
N ILE A 42 10.69 -11.92 2.85
CA ILE A 42 11.77 -11.57 1.94
C ILE A 42 12.84 -12.61 2.04
N VAL A 43 13.22 -13.13 0.88
CA VAL A 43 14.24 -14.17 0.76
C VAL A 43 15.38 -13.60 -0.07
N LEU A 44 16.56 -13.51 0.53
CA LEU A 44 17.79 -13.11 -0.15
C LEU A 44 18.42 -14.32 -0.83
N GLY A 45 18.46 -14.27 -2.16
CA GLY A 45 19.20 -15.23 -2.97
C GLY A 45 20.69 -14.88 -2.97
N LEU A 46 21.45 -15.37 -2.00
CA LEU A 46 22.90 -15.05 -1.93
C LEU A 46 23.75 -15.76 -2.99
N LYS A 47 23.21 -16.75 -3.71
CA LYS A 47 23.68 -17.29 -5.01
C LYS A 47 22.87 -18.56 -5.29
N SER A 48 21.86 -18.52 -6.17
CA SER A 48 21.36 -19.78 -6.72
C SER A 48 22.23 -20.18 -7.90
N LYS A 49 22.78 -21.40 -7.85
CA LYS A 49 23.38 -22.08 -9.00
C LYS A 49 22.28 -22.55 -9.96
N GLU A 50 21.41 -21.66 -10.42
CA GLU A 50 20.51 -21.96 -11.53
C GLU A 50 20.47 -20.80 -12.51
N ASN A 51 21.18 -21.04 -13.61
CA ASN A 51 21.22 -20.25 -14.82
C ASN A 51 19.80 -20.03 -15.35
N ASN A 52 19.44 -18.75 -15.58
CA ASN A 52 18.67 -18.20 -16.72
C ASN A 52 17.87 -16.93 -16.37
N ASN A 53 17.75 -16.55 -15.09
CA ASN A 53 17.02 -15.35 -14.65
C ASN A 53 17.89 -14.25 -14.01
N LYS A 54 19.15 -14.13 -14.43
CA LYS A 54 20.10 -13.13 -13.89
C LYS A 54 19.63 -11.67 -14.04
N ASN A 55 18.61 -11.39 -14.85
CA ASN A 55 18.12 -10.03 -15.11
C ASN A 55 16.87 -9.64 -14.30
N ARG A 56 16.27 -10.53 -13.49
CA ARG A 56 15.10 -10.16 -12.68
C ARG A 56 15.52 -9.73 -11.28
N ILE A 57 15.47 -8.42 -11.06
CA ILE A 57 15.75 -7.73 -9.77
C ILE A 57 14.83 -8.22 -8.64
N LYS A 58 13.60 -8.63 -9.00
CA LYS A 58 12.52 -9.01 -8.07
C LYS A 58 11.71 -10.17 -8.65
N LYS A 59 11.38 -11.17 -7.84
CA LYS A 59 10.42 -12.24 -8.18
C LYS A 59 9.47 -12.48 -7.01
N THR A 60 8.17 -12.37 -7.25
CA THR A 60 7.15 -12.75 -6.27
C THR A 60 6.71 -14.19 -6.52
N ILE A 61 6.58 -14.98 -5.46
CA ILE A 61 6.08 -16.36 -5.49
C ILE A 61 4.99 -16.51 -4.44
N PHE A 62 3.86 -17.09 -4.82
CA PHE A 62 2.77 -17.37 -3.90
C PHE A 62 2.74 -18.86 -3.53
N HIS A 63 2.65 -19.16 -2.23
CA HIS A 63 2.49 -20.51 -1.69
C HIS A 63 1.21 -20.62 -0.88
N LYS A 64 0.57 -21.79 -0.91
CA LYS A 64 -0.57 -22.09 -0.03
C LYS A 64 -0.13 -23.07 1.04
N ILE A 65 -0.33 -22.70 2.31
CA ILE A 65 -0.09 -23.56 3.47
C ILE A 65 -1.40 -23.65 4.25
N GLY A 66 -2.09 -24.79 4.13
CA GLY A 66 -3.43 -24.96 4.68
C GLY A 66 -4.41 -23.93 4.11
N ASN A 67 -5.01 -23.13 4.98
CA ASN A 67 -5.92 -22.03 4.61
C ASN A 67 -5.21 -20.67 4.43
N LYS A 68 -3.89 -20.61 4.55
CA LYS A 68 -3.09 -19.39 4.40
C LYS A 68 -2.46 -19.31 3.01
N THR A 69 -2.36 -18.10 2.48
CA THR A 69 -1.58 -17.80 1.27
C THR A 69 -0.40 -16.94 1.68
N LEU A 70 0.81 -17.40 1.39
CA LEU A 70 2.05 -16.68 1.62
C LEU A 70 2.49 -16.00 0.32
N GLU A 71 2.75 -14.70 0.39
CA GLU A 71 3.43 -13.96 -0.65
C GLU A 71 4.92 -13.87 -0.27
N ILE A 72 5.78 -14.50 -1.07
CA ILE A 72 7.23 -14.53 -0.86
C ILE A 72 7.91 -13.69 -1.92
N LEU A 73 8.68 -12.72 -1.46
CA LEU A 73 9.44 -11.80 -2.28
C LEU A 73 10.91 -12.19 -2.34
N PHE A 74 11.32 -12.71 -3.49
CA PHE A 74 12.72 -12.98 -3.80
C PHE A 74 13.37 -11.73 -4.34
N LEU A 75 14.40 -11.27 -3.64
CA LEU A 75 15.25 -10.18 -4.05
C LEU A 75 16.66 -10.70 -4.29
N ASN A 76 17.23 -10.36 -5.44
CA ASN A 76 18.68 -10.47 -5.59
C ASN A 76 19.36 -9.32 -4.82
N GLN A 77 20.69 -9.34 -4.70
CA GLN A 77 21.43 -8.33 -3.94
C GLN A 77 21.14 -6.89 -4.44
N GLU A 78 21.04 -6.70 -5.76
CA GLU A 78 20.70 -5.41 -6.34
C GLU A 78 19.27 -4.96 -5.98
N GLY A 79 18.30 -5.85 -6.07
CA GLY A 79 16.90 -5.62 -5.73
C GLY A 79 16.69 -5.38 -4.24
N PHE A 80 17.49 -6.01 -3.39
CA PHE A 80 17.51 -5.72 -1.96
C PHE A 80 17.86 -4.24 -1.70
N PHE A 81 18.96 -3.75 -2.30
CA PHE A 81 19.40 -2.36 -2.12
C PHE A 81 18.54 -1.33 -2.86
N GLN A 82 17.94 -1.70 -3.99
CA GLN A 82 17.12 -0.79 -4.80
C GLN A 82 15.64 -0.80 -4.44
N SER A 83 15.14 -1.82 -3.71
CA SER A 83 13.74 -1.93 -3.33
C SER A 83 13.27 -0.72 -2.51
N LYS A 84 12.34 0.05 -3.08
CA LYS A 84 11.64 1.18 -2.42
C LYS A 84 10.34 0.75 -1.75
N GLU A 85 9.82 -0.41 -2.13
CA GLU A 85 8.51 -0.92 -1.70
C GLU A 85 8.59 -1.66 -0.37
N VAL A 86 9.78 -2.14 -0.01
CA VAL A 86 9.99 -2.92 1.20
C VAL A 86 10.34 -2.02 2.38
N ASN A 87 9.61 -2.19 3.48
CA ASN A 87 9.90 -1.51 4.72
C ASN A 87 10.86 -2.28 5.63
N TYR A 88 12.15 -1.96 5.58
CA TYR A 88 13.12 -2.54 6.51
C TYR A 88 13.17 -1.85 7.89
N LEU A 89 12.22 -0.97 8.25
CA LEU A 89 12.24 -0.27 9.55
C LEU A 89 12.21 -1.25 10.74
N ASN A 90 11.38 -2.27 10.63
CA ASN A 90 11.28 -3.38 11.58
C ASN A 90 11.10 -4.69 10.81
N TYR A 91 11.78 -5.75 11.26
CA TYR A 91 11.65 -7.07 10.68
C TYR A 91 11.91 -8.12 11.76
N MET A 92 11.29 -9.29 11.62
CA MET A 92 11.62 -10.49 12.36
C MET A 92 12.59 -11.30 11.52
N ASN A 93 13.74 -11.65 12.09
CA ASN A 93 14.71 -12.49 11.41
C ASN A 93 14.22 -13.94 11.40
N LEU A 94 14.08 -14.53 10.21
CA LEU A 94 13.69 -15.93 10.02
C LEU A 94 14.86 -16.78 9.46
N SER A 95 16.07 -16.20 9.41
CA SER A 95 17.23 -16.86 8.83
C SER A 95 17.70 -18.06 9.66
N ASN A 96 18.05 -19.14 8.97
CA ASN A 96 18.74 -20.29 9.54
C ASN A 96 20.01 -19.89 10.31
N PHE A 97 20.32 -20.61 11.39
CA PHE A 97 21.55 -20.42 12.20
C PHE A 97 22.85 -20.40 11.38
N VAL A 98 22.84 -21.00 10.18
CA VAL A 98 23.97 -21.15 9.25
C VAL A 98 24.50 -19.79 8.72
N PHE A 99 23.67 -18.76 8.59
CA PHE A 99 24.10 -17.45 8.06
C PHE A 99 24.50 -16.43 9.14
N LYS A 100 24.40 -16.79 10.43
CA LYS A 100 24.86 -15.94 11.54
C LYS A 100 26.37 -15.67 11.52
N SER A 101 27.15 -16.39 10.68
CA SER A 101 28.61 -16.32 10.62
C SER A 101 29.18 -15.33 9.59
N ASN A 102 28.36 -14.67 8.76
CA ASN A 102 28.87 -13.65 7.84
C ASN A 102 28.92 -12.28 8.53
N LEU A 103 30.12 -11.68 8.53
CA LEU A 103 30.52 -10.46 9.24
C LEU A 103 29.69 -9.19 8.94
N GLU A 104 28.70 -9.24 8.04
CA GLU A 104 27.82 -8.11 7.74
C GLU A 104 26.36 -8.55 7.60
N ASN A 105 25.54 -8.32 8.62
CA ASN A 105 24.09 -8.50 8.52
C ASN A 105 23.49 -7.41 7.61
N TYR A 106 23.24 -7.76 6.34
CA TYR A 106 22.70 -6.84 5.33
C TYR A 106 21.34 -6.26 5.72
N PHE A 107 20.50 -7.03 6.42
CA PHE A 107 19.20 -6.57 6.91
C PHE A 107 19.33 -5.52 8.01
N GLU A 108 20.24 -5.69 8.98
CA GLU A 108 20.50 -4.66 10.01
C GLU A 108 21.06 -3.37 9.41
N LYS A 109 22.00 -3.46 8.47
CA LYS A 109 22.51 -2.28 7.75
C LYS A 109 21.37 -1.54 7.04
N ARG A 110 20.47 -2.29 6.38
CA ARG A 110 19.33 -1.72 5.67
C ARG A 110 18.30 -1.11 6.62
N LYS A 111 18.04 -1.74 7.76
CA LYS A 111 17.19 -1.21 8.83
C LYS A 111 17.72 0.13 9.34
N HIS A 112 19.00 0.20 9.71
CA HIS A 112 19.62 1.45 10.14
C HIS A 112 19.58 2.54 9.06
N TYR A 113 19.85 2.18 7.80
CA TYR A 113 19.73 3.12 6.68
C TYR A 113 18.30 3.66 6.53
N ASN A 114 17.29 2.79 6.59
CA ASN A 114 15.90 3.20 6.47
C ASN A 114 15.43 4.05 7.65
N GLN A 115 15.83 3.71 8.89
CA GLN A 115 15.54 4.50 10.07
C GLN A 115 16.14 5.92 9.98
N LYS A 116 17.41 6.03 9.55
CA LYS A 116 18.06 7.34 9.35
C LYS A 116 17.43 8.16 8.23
N ASN A 117 16.94 7.51 7.17
CA ASN A 117 16.41 8.18 5.98
C ASN A 117 14.88 8.27 5.94
N PHE A 118 14.16 7.77 6.94
CA PHE A 118 12.70 7.70 6.95
C PHE A 118 12.06 9.07 6.67
N ASN A 119 12.56 10.09 7.38
CA ASN A 119 12.12 11.48 7.21
C ASN A 119 12.40 12.01 5.79
N ILE A 120 13.56 11.68 5.21
CA ILE A 120 13.94 12.11 3.86
C ILE A 120 13.03 11.45 2.80
N LEU A 121 12.77 10.15 2.94
CA LEU A 121 11.88 9.41 2.04
C LEU A 121 10.45 9.96 2.11
N THR A 122 9.95 10.23 3.32
CA THR A 122 8.61 10.79 3.52
C THR A 122 8.50 12.21 2.95
N LYS A 123 9.52 13.07 3.14
CA LYS A 123 9.63 14.39 2.49
C LYS A 123 9.57 14.29 0.97
N ARG A 124 10.34 13.36 0.39
CA ARG A 124 10.36 13.16 -1.07
C ARG A 124 8.99 12.79 -1.61
N ARG A 125 8.25 11.91 -0.92
CA ARG A 125 6.88 11.54 -1.29
C ARG A 125 5.94 12.74 -1.22
N SER A 126 6.06 13.54 -0.17
CA SER A 126 5.26 14.75 0.03
C SER A 126 5.53 15.84 -1.05
N LEU A 127 6.79 15.99 -1.49
CA LEU A 127 7.14 16.86 -2.62
C LEU A 127 6.61 16.34 -3.95
N GLN A 128 6.70 15.03 -4.19
CA GLN A 128 6.12 14.41 -5.38
C GLN A 128 4.60 14.63 -5.44
N PHE A 129 3.92 14.48 -4.31
CA PHE A 129 2.50 14.79 -4.19
C PHE A 129 2.19 16.26 -4.55
N ALA A 130 2.96 17.20 -4.00
CA ALA A 130 2.81 18.63 -4.28
C ALA A 130 2.96 18.92 -5.78
N LEU A 131 3.95 18.32 -6.45
CA LEU A 131 4.15 18.45 -7.90
C LEU A 131 2.99 17.89 -8.73
N VAL A 132 2.35 16.80 -8.26
CA VAL A 132 1.19 16.25 -8.95
C VAL A 132 -0.02 17.16 -8.79
N CYS A 133 -0.26 17.71 -7.60
CA CYS A 133 -1.34 18.67 -7.36
C CYS A 133 -1.18 19.93 -8.22
N THR A 134 0.03 20.49 -8.33
CA THR A 134 0.27 21.67 -9.17
C THR A 134 0.05 21.36 -10.65
N LYS A 135 0.46 20.18 -11.12
CA LYS A 135 0.20 19.73 -12.50
C LYS A 135 -1.29 19.60 -12.78
N ILE A 136 -2.06 18.99 -11.87
CA ILE A 136 -3.50 18.84 -12.03
C ILE A 136 -4.20 20.21 -12.00
N ASN A 137 -3.85 21.09 -11.05
CA ASN A 137 -4.40 22.45 -10.98
C ASN A 137 -4.14 23.23 -12.28
N LYS A 138 -2.92 23.12 -12.83
CA LYS A 138 -2.58 23.70 -14.13
C LYS A 138 -3.50 23.16 -15.24
N GLN A 139 -3.70 21.84 -15.31
CA GLN A 139 -4.58 21.23 -16.31
C GLN A 139 -6.04 21.67 -16.16
N ILE A 140 -6.53 21.86 -14.93
CA ILE A 140 -7.88 22.35 -14.66
C ILE A 140 -8.01 23.82 -15.13
N ILE A 141 -7.02 24.66 -14.82
CA ILE A 141 -6.99 26.07 -15.25
C ILE A 141 -6.96 26.16 -16.78
N GLU A 142 -6.09 25.38 -17.43
CA GLU A 142 -5.90 25.35 -18.90
C GLU A 142 -6.99 24.59 -19.66
N HIS A 143 -8.02 24.07 -18.99
CA HIS A 143 -9.11 23.29 -19.60
C HIS A 143 -8.66 22.01 -20.32
N THR A 144 -7.52 21.44 -19.93
CA THR A 144 -6.99 20.18 -20.47
C THR A 144 -7.23 18.99 -19.55
N PHE A 145 -7.81 19.23 -18.36
CA PHE A 145 -8.19 18.18 -17.43
C PHE A 145 -9.50 17.49 -17.85
N ASP A 146 -9.50 16.16 -17.85
CA ASP A 146 -10.73 15.39 -18.08
C ASP A 146 -11.57 15.40 -16.81
N ASN A 147 -12.65 16.20 -16.81
CA ASN A 147 -13.56 16.34 -15.67
C ASN A 147 -14.19 15.01 -15.23
N ASN A 148 -14.30 14.02 -16.13
CA ASN A 148 -14.80 12.69 -15.77
C ASN A 148 -13.85 11.94 -14.83
N LEU A 149 -12.59 12.38 -14.73
CA LEU A 149 -11.57 11.77 -13.86
C LEU A 149 -11.43 12.49 -12.51
N SER A 150 -12.14 13.60 -12.30
CA SER A 150 -12.04 14.43 -11.10
C SER A 150 -12.15 13.62 -9.80
N THR A 151 -13.23 12.88 -9.62
CA THR A 151 -13.49 12.05 -8.42
C THR A 151 -12.41 11.00 -8.20
N PHE A 152 -11.91 10.38 -9.28
CA PHE A 152 -10.82 9.40 -9.18
C PHE A 152 -9.56 10.07 -8.65
N TYR A 153 -9.13 11.20 -9.25
CA TYR A 153 -7.93 11.89 -8.81
C TYR A 153 -8.05 12.41 -7.37
N ILE A 154 -9.20 12.97 -6.97
CA ILE A 154 -9.43 13.40 -5.59
C ILE A 154 -9.26 12.24 -4.62
N LYS A 155 -9.89 11.08 -4.89
CA LYS A 155 -9.78 9.90 -4.02
C LYS A 155 -8.35 9.38 -3.95
N MET A 156 -7.65 9.25 -5.08
CA MET A 156 -6.27 8.78 -5.09
C MET A 156 -5.30 9.76 -4.42
N MET A 157 -5.51 11.06 -4.57
CA MET A 157 -4.71 12.08 -3.88
C MET A 157 -4.99 12.07 -2.38
N SER A 158 -6.25 11.98 -1.97
CA SER A 158 -6.63 11.87 -0.56
C SER A 158 -6.01 10.64 0.08
N PHE A 159 -6.05 9.50 -0.61
CA PHE A 159 -5.40 8.26 -0.16
C PHE A 159 -3.88 8.42 -0.04
N ASN A 160 -3.23 9.14 -0.97
CA ASN A 160 -1.80 9.44 -0.86
C ASN A 160 -1.47 10.32 0.35
N VAL A 161 -2.28 11.33 0.64
CA VAL A 161 -2.09 12.18 1.83
C VAL A 161 -2.32 11.37 3.11
N LEU A 162 -3.32 10.49 3.15
CA LEU A 162 -3.56 9.59 4.29
C LEU A 162 -2.33 8.75 4.62
N GLU A 163 -1.72 8.14 3.60
CA GLU A 163 -0.51 7.35 3.81
C GLU A 163 0.67 8.19 4.32
N ILE A 164 0.84 9.41 3.80
CA ILE A 164 1.89 10.33 4.28
C ILE A 164 1.64 10.72 5.74
N LEU A 165 0.39 10.97 6.12
CA LEU A 165 -0.01 11.25 7.50
C LEU A 165 0.31 10.08 8.43
N ILE A 166 -0.08 8.86 8.04
CA ILE A 166 0.25 7.65 8.81
C ILE A 166 1.76 7.56 8.99
N GLN A 167 2.55 7.69 7.92
CA GLN A 167 4.01 7.64 8.01
C GLN A 167 4.60 8.68 8.95
N LEU A 168 4.17 9.94 8.84
CA LEU A 168 4.71 11.03 9.66
C LEU A 168 4.36 10.89 11.14
N PHE A 169 3.13 10.48 11.46
CA PHE A 169 2.61 10.55 12.83
C PHE A 169 2.63 9.23 13.59
N SER A 170 2.67 8.09 12.89
CA SER A 170 2.87 6.79 13.54
C SER A 170 4.33 6.33 13.51
N GLY A 171 5.16 6.85 12.59
CA GLY A 171 6.49 6.31 12.32
C GLY A 171 6.47 4.92 11.67
N GLU A 172 5.29 4.40 11.33
CA GLU A 172 5.07 3.12 10.68
C GLU A 172 4.72 3.32 9.19
N ASN A 173 4.90 2.27 8.39
CA ASN A 173 4.40 2.30 7.02
C ASN A 173 2.89 2.01 6.97
N PRO A 174 2.17 2.58 6.00
CA PRO A 174 0.75 2.34 5.84
C PRO A 174 0.53 0.90 5.36
N LYS A 175 -0.30 0.15 6.09
CA LYS A 175 -0.61 -1.25 5.78
C LYS A 175 -2.05 -1.36 5.28
N PRO A 176 -2.29 -1.77 4.03
CA PRO A 176 -3.62 -1.74 3.42
C PRO A 176 -4.71 -2.37 4.27
N SER A 177 -4.42 -3.50 4.91
CA SER A 177 -5.37 -4.23 5.78
C SER A 177 -5.58 -3.62 7.17
N HIS A 178 -4.76 -2.65 7.58
CA HIS A 178 -4.81 -2.00 8.90
C HIS A 178 -4.88 -0.47 8.81
N LEU A 179 -5.07 0.08 7.62
CA LEU A 179 -5.09 1.53 7.39
C LEU A 179 -6.14 2.24 8.26
N LYS A 180 -7.31 1.64 8.48
CA LYS A 180 -8.34 2.20 9.35
C LYS A 180 -7.85 2.32 10.80
N TYR A 181 -7.23 1.27 11.31
CA TYR A 181 -6.66 1.27 12.65
C TYR A 181 -5.55 2.32 12.77
N GLN A 182 -4.61 2.37 11.82
CA GLN A 182 -3.53 3.35 11.80
C GLN A 182 -4.07 4.78 11.72
N MET A 183 -5.09 5.01 10.89
CA MET A 183 -5.80 6.28 10.77
C MET A 183 -6.45 6.71 12.09
N ASN A 184 -7.17 5.81 12.76
CA ASN A 184 -7.80 6.11 14.04
C ASN A 184 -6.75 6.41 15.12
N ALA A 185 -5.67 5.62 15.17
CA ALA A 185 -4.59 5.82 16.13
C ALA A 185 -3.93 7.20 15.98
N ILE A 186 -3.63 7.65 14.76
CA ILE A 186 -3.06 9.00 14.57
C ILE A 186 -4.09 10.10 14.84
N ARG A 187 -5.38 9.85 14.55
CA ARG A 187 -6.48 10.81 14.75
C ARG A 187 -6.75 11.07 16.24
N GLU A 188 -6.74 10.01 17.04
CA GLU A 188 -6.99 10.07 18.48
C GLU A 188 -5.80 10.68 19.23
N ASN A 189 -4.57 10.36 18.82
CA ASN A 189 -3.36 10.80 19.51
C ASN A 189 -2.88 12.20 19.11
N ASN A 190 -3.42 12.81 18.04
CA ASN A 190 -2.90 14.09 17.53
C ASN A 190 -4.01 15.04 17.06
N HIS A 191 -4.42 15.95 17.93
CA HIS A 191 -5.48 16.93 17.64
C HIS A 191 -5.18 17.86 16.45
N LYS A 192 -3.90 18.12 16.15
CA LYS A 192 -3.50 19.03 15.06
C LYS A 192 -3.83 18.49 13.67
N ILE A 193 -3.96 17.16 13.52
CA ILE A 193 -4.24 16.52 12.23
C ILE A 193 -5.66 15.98 12.13
N LYS A 194 -6.43 16.02 13.21
CA LYS A 194 -7.77 15.44 13.28
C LYS A 194 -8.67 15.95 12.16
N GLU A 195 -8.76 17.27 12.01
CA GLU A 195 -9.55 17.90 10.94
C GLU A 195 -9.08 17.47 9.54
N SER A 196 -7.76 17.37 9.33
CA SER A 196 -7.22 16.89 8.06
C SER A 196 -7.57 15.43 7.78
N VAL A 197 -7.53 14.57 8.79
CA VAL A 197 -7.95 13.16 8.68
C VAL A 197 -9.45 13.06 8.40
N ASP A 198 -10.26 13.91 9.01
CA ASP A 198 -11.71 13.95 8.79
C ASP A 198 -12.04 14.38 7.35
N ILE A 199 -11.41 15.45 6.84
CA ILE A 199 -11.54 15.89 5.43
C ILE A 199 -11.12 14.78 4.46
N ILE A 200 -9.98 14.12 4.72
CA ILE A 200 -9.49 13.02 3.88
C ILE A 200 -10.47 11.84 3.90
N SER A 201 -11.04 11.52 5.07
CA SER A 201 -12.01 10.45 5.23
C SER A 201 -13.31 10.74 4.47
N GLU A 202 -13.72 12.00 4.42
CA GLU A 202 -14.86 12.47 3.64
C GLU A 202 -14.60 12.32 2.13
N TYR A 203 -13.45 12.77 1.63
CA TYR A 203 -13.09 12.63 0.22
C TYR A 203 -12.96 11.17 -0.23
N LEU A 204 -12.53 10.28 0.67
CA LEU A 204 -12.51 8.84 0.46
C LEU A 204 -13.89 8.17 0.65
N GLU A 205 -14.88 8.93 1.13
CA GLU A 205 -16.23 8.48 1.43
C GLU A 205 -16.27 7.28 2.38
N LEU A 206 -15.38 7.24 3.38
CA LEU A 206 -15.21 6.08 4.24
C LEU A 206 -16.50 5.75 5.02
N GLU A 207 -17.24 6.75 5.48
CA GLU A 207 -18.50 6.59 6.21
C GLU A 207 -19.63 5.98 5.37
N ARG A 208 -19.55 6.10 4.04
CA ARG A 208 -20.52 5.52 3.10
C ARG A 208 -20.17 4.07 2.71
N SER A 209 -19.09 3.52 3.25
CA SER A 209 -18.63 2.17 2.94
C SER A 209 -19.60 1.13 3.50
N ASN A 210 -20.23 0.36 2.61
CA ASN A 210 -21.18 -0.69 2.94
C ASN A 210 -21.03 -1.85 1.95
N ILE A 211 -21.69 -2.98 2.20
CA ILE A 211 -21.56 -4.17 1.35
C ILE A 211 -21.88 -3.89 -0.12
N SER A 212 -22.87 -3.03 -0.40
CA SER A 212 -23.29 -2.70 -1.76
C SER A 212 -22.23 -1.87 -2.49
N THR A 213 -21.63 -0.87 -1.83
CA THR A 213 -20.56 -0.06 -2.43
C THR A 213 -19.30 -0.89 -2.67
N ILE A 214 -18.91 -1.74 -1.72
CA ILE A 214 -17.76 -2.65 -1.89
C ILE A 214 -17.98 -3.66 -3.01
N THR A 215 -19.13 -4.32 -3.05
CA THR A 215 -19.45 -5.31 -4.11
C THR A 215 -19.48 -4.66 -5.49
N ARG A 216 -19.92 -3.41 -5.58
CA ARG A 216 -19.97 -2.67 -6.84
C ARG A 216 -18.56 -2.28 -7.30
N SER A 217 -17.72 -1.79 -6.40
CA SER A 217 -16.30 -1.51 -6.68
C SER A 217 -15.52 -2.77 -7.08
N GLU A 218 -15.76 -3.89 -6.40
CA GLU A 218 -15.17 -5.20 -6.72
C GLU A 218 -15.50 -5.63 -8.15
N LYS A 219 -16.78 -5.60 -8.55
CA LYS A 219 -17.20 -5.97 -9.91
C LYS A 219 -16.52 -5.10 -10.97
N SER A 220 -16.46 -3.79 -10.75
CA SER A 220 -15.77 -2.87 -11.66
C SER A 220 -14.28 -3.15 -11.77
N LEU A 221 -13.62 -3.44 -10.65
CA LEU A 221 -12.20 -3.80 -10.64
C LEU A 221 -11.95 -5.10 -11.39
N ILE A 222 -12.72 -6.16 -11.12
CA ILE A 222 -12.57 -7.44 -11.83
C ILE A 222 -12.72 -7.25 -13.33
N PHE A 223 -13.75 -6.50 -13.76
CA PHE A 223 -13.94 -6.20 -15.18
C PHE A 223 -12.71 -5.54 -15.80
N LEU A 224 -12.12 -4.56 -15.12
CA LEU A 224 -10.93 -3.86 -15.62
C LEU A 224 -9.67 -4.71 -15.61
N LEU A 225 -9.47 -5.52 -14.56
CA LEU A 225 -8.28 -6.37 -14.45
C LEU A 225 -8.28 -7.45 -15.54
N ASN A 226 -9.46 -7.97 -15.88
CA ASN A 226 -9.64 -8.90 -16.99
C ASN A 226 -9.29 -8.28 -18.35
N LEU A 227 -9.58 -6.99 -18.56
CA LEU A 227 -9.21 -6.29 -19.79
C LEU A 227 -7.70 -6.07 -19.94
N ASN A 228 -6.98 -5.90 -18.83
CA ASN A 228 -5.59 -5.46 -18.83
C ASN A 228 -4.57 -6.57 -18.57
N LYS A 229 -4.99 -7.84 -18.57
CA LYS A 229 -4.13 -9.02 -18.36
C LYS A 229 -3.22 -8.88 -17.13
N CYS A 230 -3.79 -8.38 -16.03
CA CYS A 230 -3.08 -8.26 -14.76
C CYS A 230 -2.69 -9.64 -14.20
N ASN A 231 -1.72 -9.66 -13.28
CA ASN A 231 -1.23 -10.90 -12.65
C ASN A 231 -2.35 -11.60 -11.87
N GLN A 232 -2.85 -12.73 -12.38
CA GLN A 232 -3.99 -13.45 -11.80
C GLN A 232 -3.79 -13.81 -10.32
N GLN A 233 -2.56 -14.14 -9.91
CA GLN A 233 -2.28 -14.51 -8.52
C GLN A 233 -2.45 -13.34 -7.55
N GLU A 234 -2.08 -12.12 -7.96
CA GLU A 234 -2.28 -10.90 -7.16
C GLU A 234 -3.77 -10.54 -7.06
N ILE A 235 -4.51 -10.73 -8.15
CA ILE A 235 -5.97 -10.52 -8.19
C ILE A 235 -6.64 -11.50 -7.22
N ASP A 236 -6.30 -12.79 -7.30
CA ASP A 236 -6.90 -13.83 -6.45
C ASP A 236 -6.62 -13.57 -4.96
N LEU A 237 -5.40 -13.14 -4.62
CA LEU A 237 -5.05 -12.74 -3.25
C LEU A 237 -5.86 -11.52 -2.79
N PHE A 238 -5.96 -10.50 -3.63
CA PHE A 238 -6.76 -9.31 -3.35
C PHE A 238 -8.24 -9.67 -3.11
N LEU A 239 -8.84 -10.47 -3.99
CA LEU A 239 -10.23 -10.91 -3.86
C LEU A 239 -10.45 -11.77 -2.62
N THR A 240 -9.48 -12.60 -2.25
CA THR A 240 -9.53 -13.38 -1.00
C THR A 240 -9.56 -12.47 0.22
N LYS A 241 -8.68 -11.46 0.28
CA LYS A 241 -8.67 -10.45 1.36
C LYS A 241 -9.96 -9.64 1.39
N LEU A 242 -10.45 -9.22 0.23
CA LEU A 242 -11.69 -8.46 0.11
C LEU A 242 -12.91 -9.26 0.59
N ASN A 243 -12.98 -10.54 0.24
CA ASN A 243 -14.01 -11.47 0.72
C ASN A 243 -13.96 -11.68 2.23
N TYR A 244 -12.76 -11.76 2.81
CA TYR A 244 -12.59 -11.81 4.27
C TYR A 244 -13.20 -10.56 4.93
N PHE A 245 -12.86 -9.35 4.47
CA PHE A 245 -13.40 -8.11 5.04
C PHE A 245 -14.92 -7.99 4.87
N LYS A 246 -15.47 -8.38 3.71
CA LYS A 246 -16.93 -8.40 3.51
C LYS A 246 -17.63 -9.32 4.51
N LYS A 247 -17.10 -10.53 4.73
CA LYS A 247 -17.68 -11.51 5.68
C LYS A 247 -17.62 -11.04 7.13
N LYS A 248 -16.56 -10.33 7.51
CA LYS A 248 -16.38 -9.75 8.85
C LYS A 248 -17.01 -8.36 9.01
N THR A 249 -17.77 -7.88 8.01
CA THR A 249 -18.42 -6.54 8.01
C THR A 249 -17.45 -5.36 8.13
N MET A 250 -16.19 -5.56 7.75
CA MET A 250 -15.11 -4.56 7.80
C MET A 250 -15.10 -3.72 6.51
N TYR A 251 -16.17 -2.98 6.23
CA TYR A 251 -16.35 -2.30 4.94
C TYR A 251 -15.38 -1.15 4.69
N VAL A 252 -15.02 -0.40 5.74
CA VAL A 252 -14.02 0.69 5.63
C VAL A 252 -12.65 0.12 5.26
N ASP A 253 -12.23 -0.96 5.91
CA ASP A 253 -10.98 -1.66 5.60
C ASP A 253 -10.99 -2.24 4.17
N ALA A 254 -12.13 -2.81 3.74
CA ALA A 254 -12.32 -3.25 2.36
C ALA A 254 -12.18 -2.09 1.35
N ASN A 255 -12.73 -0.91 1.66
CA ASN A 255 -12.62 0.27 0.80
C ASN A 255 -11.16 0.77 0.71
N LEU A 256 -10.46 0.82 1.83
CA LEU A 256 -9.05 1.22 1.88
C LEU A 256 -8.14 0.20 1.17
N LEU A 257 -8.44 -1.10 1.28
CA LEU A 257 -7.76 -2.15 0.53
C LEU A 257 -7.94 -1.96 -0.99
N ILE A 258 -9.15 -1.63 -1.44
CA ILE A 258 -9.43 -1.31 -2.85
C ILE A 258 -8.57 -0.13 -3.33
N HIS A 259 -8.53 0.98 -2.58
CA HIS A 259 -7.72 2.14 -2.95
C HIS A 259 -6.22 1.80 -3.02
N SER A 260 -5.72 1.02 -2.06
CA SER A 260 -4.33 0.56 -2.06
C SER A 260 -4.03 -0.30 -3.29
N PHE A 261 -4.92 -1.24 -3.61
CA PHE A 261 -4.75 -2.10 -4.77
C PHE A 261 -4.73 -1.28 -6.06
N ILE A 262 -5.68 -0.35 -6.23
CA ILE A 262 -5.73 0.56 -7.38
C ILE A 262 -4.42 1.36 -7.51
N LYS A 263 -3.91 1.89 -6.40
CA LYS A 263 -2.67 2.68 -6.41
C LYS A 263 -1.45 1.89 -6.90
N LYS A 264 -1.35 0.61 -6.53
CA LYS A 264 -0.21 -0.24 -6.89
C LYS A 264 -0.16 -0.55 -8.38
N GLN A 265 -1.31 -0.52 -9.04
CA GLN A 265 -1.36 -0.78 -10.46
C GLN A 265 -0.94 0.47 -11.24
N HIS A 266 -0.05 0.28 -12.20
CA HIS A 266 0.32 1.32 -13.17
C HIS A 266 -0.78 1.44 -14.22
N PHE A 267 -1.86 2.13 -13.85
CA PHE A 267 -2.98 2.33 -14.75
C PHE A 267 -2.67 3.42 -15.79
N ASP A 268 -2.78 3.05 -17.06
CA ASP A 268 -2.72 3.98 -18.17
C ASP A 268 -3.99 4.85 -18.23
N ARG A 269 -3.99 5.85 -19.13
CA ARG A 269 -5.14 6.75 -19.29
C ARG A 269 -6.41 6.01 -19.69
N ASP A 270 -6.29 4.94 -20.48
CA ASP A 270 -7.43 4.17 -20.98
C ASP A 270 -8.07 3.35 -19.87
N PHE A 271 -7.27 2.77 -18.97
CA PHE A 271 -7.73 2.15 -17.73
C PHE A 271 -8.51 3.14 -16.88
N ILE A 272 -7.92 4.32 -16.61
CA ILE A 272 -8.52 5.33 -15.73
C ILE A 272 -9.85 5.82 -16.34
N LYS A 273 -9.91 5.99 -17.67
CA LYS A 273 -11.12 6.35 -18.40
C LYS A 273 -12.19 5.26 -18.32
N ASN A 274 -11.80 3.98 -18.41
CA ASN A 274 -12.73 2.86 -18.29
C ASN A 274 -13.24 2.69 -16.85
N TYR A 275 -12.37 2.89 -15.85
CA TYR A 275 -12.74 2.86 -14.44
C TYR A 275 -13.61 4.04 -14.03
N SER A 276 -13.34 5.24 -14.52
CA SER A 276 -14.19 6.40 -14.27
C SER A 276 -15.55 6.26 -14.94
N LYS A 277 -15.60 5.69 -16.15
CA LYS A 277 -16.85 5.35 -16.84
C LYS A 277 -17.65 4.32 -16.04
N LEU A 278 -16.99 3.36 -15.41
CA LEU A 278 -17.64 2.40 -14.50
C LEU A 278 -18.06 3.04 -13.18
N LEU A 279 -17.24 3.91 -12.59
CA LEU A 279 -17.57 4.65 -11.37
C LEU A 279 -18.68 5.69 -11.60
N SER A 280 -18.79 6.29 -12.79
CA SER A 280 -19.87 7.24 -13.12
C SER A 280 -21.22 6.56 -13.23
N PHE A 281 -21.26 5.31 -13.72
CA PHE A 281 -22.47 4.47 -13.69
C PHE A 281 -22.85 3.96 -12.29
N ILE A 282 -21.96 4.13 -11.30
CA ILE A 282 -22.02 3.42 -10.01
C ILE A 282 -22.15 4.38 -8.82
N LEU A 283 -21.52 5.54 -8.85
CA LEU A 283 -21.46 6.49 -7.74
C LEU A 283 -22.32 7.75 -7.94
N ASP A 284 -23.10 7.84 -9.02
CA ASP A 284 -23.85 9.06 -9.34
C ASP A 284 -22.89 10.26 -9.39
N ILE A 285 -21.81 10.14 -10.18
CA ILE A 285 -20.77 11.18 -10.28
C ILE A 285 -21.43 12.44 -10.83
N GLN A 286 -21.75 13.37 -9.94
CA GLN A 286 -21.98 14.75 -10.33
C GLN A 286 -20.65 15.30 -10.83
N ILE A 287 -20.62 15.73 -12.09
CA ILE A 287 -19.52 16.51 -12.63
C ILE A 287 -19.29 17.66 -11.65
N LYS A 288 -18.18 17.64 -10.92
CA LYS A 288 -17.88 18.71 -9.98
C LYS A 288 -17.58 19.97 -10.76
N ASP A 289 -18.15 21.08 -10.32
CA ASP A 289 -17.80 22.40 -10.83
C ASP A 289 -16.28 22.61 -10.72
N LYS A 290 -15.68 23.22 -11.76
CA LYS A 290 -14.25 23.53 -11.82
C LYS A 290 -13.76 24.24 -10.56
N THR A 291 -14.56 25.15 -10.03
CA THR A 291 -14.25 25.93 -8.82
C THR A 291 -14.20 25.05 -7.58
N ILE A 292 -15.10 24.06 -7.47
CA ILE A 292 -15.12 23.11 -6.36
C ILE A 292 -13.89 22.21 -6.45
N LEU A 293 -13.60 21.68 -7.65
CA LEU A 293 -12.46 20.80 -7.88
C LEU A 293 -11.13 21.49 -7.52
N LEU A 294 -10.93 22.73 -7.93
CA LEU A 294 -9.74 23.52 -7.59
C LEU A 294 -9.59 23.71 -6.08
N LYS A 295 -10.68 24.04 -5.38
CA LYS A 295 -10.68 24.20 -3.92
C LYS A 295 -10.29 22.90 -3.22
N GLU A 296 -10.82 21.75 -3.65
CA GLU A 296 -10.50 20.46 -3.03
C GLU A 296 -9.03 20.08 -3.22
N PHE A 297 -8.46 20.29 -4.42
CA PHE A 297 -7.02 20.09 -4.64
C PHE A 297 -6.17 21.07 -3.85
N GLU A 298 -6.59 22.33 -3.71
CA GLU A 298 -5.91 23.32 -2.89
C GLU A 298 -5.93 22.95 -1.40
N ILE A 299 -7.06 22.46 -0.89
CA ILE A 299 -7.16 21.92 0.47
C ILE A 299 -6.17 20.77 0.68
N LEU A 300 -6.16 19.78 -0.22
CA LEU A 300 -5.23 18.64 -0.14
C LEU A 300 -3.76 19.08 -0.21
N PHE A 301 -3.45 20.06 -1.07
CA PHE A 301 -2.12 20.65 -1.17
C PHE A 301 -1.71 21.36 0.12
N ASN A 302 -2.61 22.15 0.71
CA ASN A 302 -2.36 22.91 1.93
C ASN A 302 -2.21 21.99 3.14
N ILE A 303 -3.04 20.95 3.25
CA ILE A 303 -2.90 19.88 4.24
C ILE A 303 -1.48 19.31 4.18
N ASN A 304 -1.04 18.84 3.01
CA ASN A 304 0.30 18.28 2.83
C ASN A 304 1.42 19.29 3.12
N LYS A 305 1.29 20.54 2.64
CA LYS A 305 2.27 21.61 2.86
C LYS A 305 2.45 21.94 4.34
N ASN A 306 1.36 22.06 5.08
CA ASN A 306 1.38 22.38 6.50
C ASN A 306 2.12 21.30 7.31
N PHE A 307 2.04 20.03 6.89
CA PHE A 307 2.77 18.95 7.56
C PHE A 307 4.27 18.93 7.27
N ILE A 308 4.71 19.32 6.06
CA ILE A 308 6.14 19.51 5.80
C ILE A 308 6.70 20.64 6.67
N LYS A 309 5.96 21.75 6.81
CA LYS A 309 6.42 22.96 7.51
C LYS A 309 6.42 22.83 9.04
N ASN A 310 5.53 22.01 9.61
CA ASN A 310 5.36 21.90 11.06
C ASN A 310 6.17 20.77 11.71
N ASN A 311 6.63 19.78 10.93
CA ASN A 311 7.39 18.62 11.44
C ASN A 311 8.89 18.73 11.17
N TYR A 312 9.36 19.80 10.52
CA TYR A 312 10.74 20.04 10.13
C TYR A 312 11.06 21.54 10.12
#